data_AF-A0A162Q2T2-F1
#
_entry.id   AF-A0A162Q2T2-F1
#
_cell.length_a   1.000
_cell.length_b   1.000
_cell.length_c   1.000
_cell.angle_alpha   90.00
_cell.angle_beta   90.00
_cell.angle_gamma   90.00
#
_symmetry.space_group_name_H-M   'P 1'
#
loop_
_entity.id
_entity.type
_entity.pdbx_description
1 polymer ?
#
loop_
_entity_poly.entity_id
_entity_poly.type
_entity_poly.pdbx_seq_one_letter_code
_entity_poly.pdbx_strand_id
1 'polypeptide(L)'
;MTSSNTQLKEKLIQIEKDEYKVPVSLNAFEIGLEMMKYIGDVDSELRDNLIYSTFAEWVDRGEFTDEQVRELLHICLDEQHLFYGIGEKESDSVFTRTFSVLIIPLVMGKDRERPFLSKEDIMLIKNKLIKYIDLEQDFRGYVEEKGWAHSIAHVSDGFEAIARSPFLEKEDLIDILNAIQPKFLVNNYVYIHKEDERNVSAIISVFNRELLEDHEITSWIQSLGKRKKIGSHSEDDIQYINMKCLLRSLYFRILDDPQLERFTVTVVETLQMLDKK
;
A
#
# COMPACT_ATOMS: atom_id res chain seq x y z
N MET A 1 -5.83 -26.61 1.57
CA MET A 1 -5.21 -26.65 0.24
C MET A 1 -6.06 -27.49 -0.69
N THR A 2 -6.45 -26.95 -1.84
CA THR A 2 -7.14 -27.68 -2.91
C THR A 2 -6.11 -28.29 -3.86
N SER A 3 -6.46 -29.34 -4.62
CA SER A 3 -5.51 -29.95 -5.57
C SER A 3 -4.94 -28.94 -6.59
N SER A 4 -5.67 -27.87 -6.88
CA SER A 4 -5.25 -26.82 -7.81
C SER A 4 -4.19 -25.87 -7.23
N ASN A 5 -4.30 -25.47 -5.94
CA ASN A 5 -3.30 -24.57 -5.35
C ASN A 5 -1.95 -25.26 -5.13
N THR A 6 -1.95 -26.57 -4.88
CA THR A 6 -0.72 -27.38 -4.79
C THR A 6 0.01 -27.46 -6.14
N GLN A 7 -0.72 -27.65 -7.24
CA GLN A 7 -0.14 -27.68 -8.59
C GLN A 7 0.48 -26.33 -8.98
N LEU A 8 -0.21 -25.22 -8.68
CA LEU A 8 0.36 -23.89 -8.91
C LEU A 8 1.63 -23.70 -8.08
N LYS A 9 1.61 -24.07 -6.79
CA LYS A 9 2.77 -23.95 -5.91
C LYS A 9 4.00 -24.68 -6.45
N GLU A 10 3.85 -25.96 -6.83
CA GLU A 10 4.94 -26.75 -7.42
C GLU A 10 5.49 -26.10 -8.70
N LYS A 11 4.60 -25.57 -9.55
CA LYS A 11 4.97 -24.86 -10.77
C LYS A 11 5.80 -23.61 -10.47
N LEU A 12 5.38 -22.79 -9.50
CA LEU A 12 6.09 -21.56 -9.13
C LEU A 12 7.43 -21.85 -8.44
N ILE A 13 7.53 -22.91 -7.63
CA ILE A 13 8.81 -23.37 -7.07
C ILE A 13 9.79 -23.72 -8.19
N GLN A 14 9.33 -24.36 -9.26
CA GLN A 14 10.21 -24.67 -10.40
C GLN A 14 10.63 -23.39 -11.15
N ILE A 15 9.70 -22.45 -11.37
CA ILE A 15 9.99 -21.15 -11.99
C ILE A 15 11.04 -20.37 -11.17
N GLU A 16 10.90 -20.33 -9.85
CA GLU A 16 11.88 -19.70 -8.95
C GLU A 16 13.27 -20.35 -9.08
N LYS A 17 13.34 -21.70 -9.06
CA LYS A 17 14.59 -22.46 -9.25
C LYS A 17 15.24 -22.21 -10.61
N ASP A 18 14.45 -21.94 -11.64
CA ASP A 18 14.91 -21.63 -12.98
C ASP A 18 15.20 -20.12 -13.19
N GLU A 19 15.32 -19.36 -12.09
CA GLU A 19 15.60 -17.92 -12.03
C GLU A 19 14.50 -17.08 -12.71
N TYR A 20 13.25 -17.46 -12.44
CA TYR A 20 12.03 -16.84 -12.97
C TYR A 20 11.90 -16.89 -14.50
N LYS A 21 12.63 -17.77 -15.19
CA LYS A 21 12.43 -17.96 -16.65
C LYS A 21 11.06 -18.60 -16.91
N VAL A 22 10.32 -18.06 -17.87
CA VAL A 22 9.05 -18.65 -18.32
C VAL A 22 9.35 -19.97 -19.06
N PRO A 23 8.82 -21.12 -18.62
CA PRO A 23 9.05 -22.38 -19.31
C PRO A 23 8.52 -22.35 -20.74
N VAL A 24 9.29 -22.85 -21.72
CA VAL A 24 8.97 -22.77 -23.16
C VAL A 24 7.58 -23.34 -23.52
N SER A 25 7.10 -24.32 -22.76
CA SER A 25 5.80 -24.95 -22.97
C SER A 25 4.62 -24.20 -22.32
N LEU A 26 4.87 -23.11 -21.59
CA LEU A 26 3.87 -22.39 -20.82
C LEU A 26 3.74 -20.94 -21.28
N ASN A 27 2.59 -20.35 -21.02
CA ASN A 27 2.32 -18.95 -21.27
C ASN A 27 2.35 -18.18 -19.93
N ALA A 28 3.21 -17.16 -19.83
CA ALA A 28 3.36 -16.34 -18.63
C ALA A 28 2.03 -15.72 -18.20
N PHE A 29 1.24 -15.21 -19.15
CA PHE A 29 -0.03 -14.56 -18.87
C PHE A 29 -1.10 -15.53 -18.36
N GLU A 30 -1.18 -16.74 -18.91
CA GLU A 30 -2.09 -17.77 -18.39
C GLU A 30 -1.76 -18.15 -16.94
N ILE A 31 -0.45 -18.25 -16.62
CA ILE A 31 0.01 -18.46 -15.24
C ILE A 31 -0.31 -17.24 -14.37
N GLY A 32 -0.11 -16.01 -14.87
CA GLY A 32 -0.49 -14.78 -14.19
C GLY A 32 -1.97 -14.75 -13.80
N LEU A 33 -2.85 -15.12 -14.72
CA LEU A 33 -4.29 -15.24 -14.45
C LEU A 33 -4.60 -16.37 -13.44
N GLU A 34 -3.82 -17.44 -13.42
CA GLU A 34 -3.93 -18.49 -12.41
C GLU A 34 -3.48 -17.97 -11.04
N MET A 35 -2.35 -17.27 -10.96
CA MET A 35 -1.82 -16.65 -9.75
C MET A 35 -2.80 -15.66 -9.15
N MET A 36 -3.48 -14.84 -9.96
CA MET A 36 -4.51 -13.90 -9.47
C MET A 36 -5.62 -14.61 -8.68
N LYS A 37 -5.99 -15.85 -9.03
CA LYS A 37 -7.01 -16.61 -8.30
C LYS A 37 -6.57 -17.02 -6.89
N TYR A 38 -5.26 -17.07 -6.64
CA TYR A 38 -4.64 -17.47 -5.38
C TYR A 38 -3.80 -16.35 -4.75
N ILE A 39 -3.97 -15.10 -5.22
CA ILE A 39 -3.20 -13.93 -4.75
C ILE A 39 -3.39 -13.67 -3.25
N GLY A 40 -4.45 -14.21 -2.66
CA GLY A 40 -4.74 -14.15 -1.23
C GLY A 40 -4.77 -15.51 -0.53
N ASP A 41 -4.08 -16.53 -1.02
CA ASP A 41 -4.05 -17.85 -0.36
C ASP A 41 -3.51 -17.73 1.07
N VAL A 42 -4.03 -18.54 2.00
CA VAL A 42 -3.61 -18.53 3.41
C VAL A 42 -2.21 -19.10 3.60
N ASP A 43 -1.72 -19.88 2.63
CA ASP A 43 -0.34 -20.34 2.56
C ASP A 43 0.59 -19.17 2.17
N SER A 44 1.25 -18.59 3.17
CA SER A 44 2.20 -17.47 2.98
C SER A 44 3.36 -17.79 2.05
N GLU A 45 3.79 -19.06 1.94
CA GLU A 45 4.85 -19.42 0.99
C GLU A 45 4.33 -19.30 -0.45
N LEU A 46 3.12 -19.78 -0.72
CA LEU A 46 2.49 -19.62 -2.03
C LEU A 46 2.23 -18.15 -2.34
N ARG A 47 1.65 -17.41 -1.39
CA ARG A 47 1.22 -16.03 -1.58
C ARG A 47 2.38 -15.04 -1.67
N ASP A 48 3.27 -15.04 -0.69
CA ASP A 48 4.29 -14.00 -0.49
C ASP A 48 5.56 -14.35 -1.28
N ASN A 49 6.08 -15.56 -1.09
CA ASN A 49 7.39 -15.94 -1.64
C ASN A 49 7.32 -16.32 -3.11
N LEU A 50 6.20 -16.93 -3.53
CA LEU A 50 6.05 -17.46 -4.88
C LEU A 50 5.24 -16.54 -5.79
N ILE A 51 3.95 -16.30 -5.49
CA ILE A 51 3.08 -15.51 -6.36
C ILE A 51 3.58 -14.07 -6.47
N TYR A 52 3.76 -13.37 -5.35
CA TYR A 52 4.18 -11.97 -5.37
C TYR A 52 5.57 -11.79 -6.00
N SER A 53 6.56 -12.59 -5.61
CA SER A 53 7.90 -12.54 -6.21
C SER A 53 7.90 -12.85 -7.71
N THR A 54 7.09 -13.82 -8.16
CA THR A 54 6.98 -14.13 -9.59
C THR A 54 6.36 -12.96 -10.36
N PHE A 55 5.32 -12.33 -9.83
CA PHE A 55 4.77 -11.10 -10.44
C PHE A 55 5.81 -9.99 -10.51
N ALA A 56 6.57 -9.76 -9.44
CA ALA A 56 7.62 -8.74 -9.41
C ALA A 56 8.66 -8.96 -10.52
N GLU A 57 9.20 -10.18 -10.61
CA GLU A 57 10.21 -10.54 -11.60
C GLU A 57 9.68 -10.51 -13.03
N TRP A 58 8.47 -11.01 -13.28
CA TRP A 58 7.91 -11.07 -14.62
C TRP A 58 7.44 -9.71 -15.15
N VAL A 59 6.95 -8.82 -14.28
CA VAL A 59 6.62 -7.45 -14.65
C VAL A 59 7.91 -6.68 -15.01
N ASP A 60 8.95 -6.78 -14.18
CA ASP A 60 10.25 -6.14 -14.35
C ASP A 60 10.96 -6.61 -15.64
N ARG A 61 11.01 -7.92 -15.87
CA ARG A 61 11.65 -8.53 -17.05
C ARG A 61 10.84 -8.36 -18.34
N GLY A 62 9.60 -7.85 -18.25
CA GLY A 62 8.74 -7.66 -19.41
C GLY A 62 8.18 -8.94 -20.01
N GLU A 63 7.98 -9.98 -19.20
CA GLU A 63 7.35 -11.24 -19.63
C GLU A 63 5.85 -11.08 -19.95
N PHE A 64 5.25 -9.98 -19.46
CA PHE A 64 3.90 -9.53 -19.82
C PHE A 64 3.96 -8.33 -20.78
N THR A 65 3.08 -8.32 -21.78
CA THR A 65 2.86 -7.13 -22.61
C THR A 65 2.20 -6.01 -21.81
N ASP A 66 2.26 -4.78 -22.31
CA ASP A 66 1.67 -3.61 -21.64
C ASP A 66 0.14 -3.78 -21.46
N GLU A 67 -0.54 -4.39 -22.43
CA GLU A 67 -1.96 -4.74 -22.35
C GLU A 67 -2.25 -5.80 -21.28
N GLN A 68 -1.39 -6.81 -21.16
CA GLN A 68 -1.53 -7.87 -20.16
C GLN A 68 -1.31 -7.33 -18.74
N VAL A 69 -0.32 -6.45 -18.56
CA VAL A 69 -0.10 -5.76 -17.27
C VAL A 69 -1.31 -4.89 -16.92
N ARG A 70 -1.87 -4.16 -17.90
CA ARG A 70 -3.10 -3.39 -17.71
C ARG A 70 -4.30 -4.29 -17.36
N GLU A 71 -4.42 -5.46 -17.98
CA GLU A 71 -5.49 -6.42 -17.65
C GLU A 71 -5.35 -6.95 -16.20
N LEU A 72 -4.15 -7.34 -15.79
CA LEU A 72 -3.87 -7.76 -14.41
C LEU A 72 -4.17 -6.64 -13.41
N LEU A 73 -3.83 -5.39 -13.74
CA LEU A 73 -4.19 -4.22 -12.93
C LEU A 73 -5.71 -4.11 -12.76
N HIS A 74 -6.49 -4.25 -13.84
CA HIS A 74 -7.95 -4.18 -13.74
C HIS A 74 -8.55 -5.30 -12.89
N ILE A 75 -8.00 -6.52 -12.98
CA ILE A 75 -8.36 -7.63 -12.09
C ILE A 75 -8.08 -7.25 -10.64
N CYS A 76 -6.90 -6.72 -10.33
CA CYS A 76 -6.55 -6.30 -8.97
C CYS A 76 -7.54 -5.29 -8.38
N LEU A 77 -8.07 -4.37 -9.19
CA LEU A 77 -8.96 -3.28 -8.76
C LEU A 77 -10.46 -3.63 -8.70
N ASP A 78 -10.82 -4.89 -8.99
CA ASP A 78 -12.21 -5.34 -9.05
C ASP A 78 -12.83 -5.68 -7.68
N GLU A 79 -14.09 -6.10 -7.69
CA GLU A 79 -14.84 -6.45 -6.48
C GLU A 79 -14.45 -7.81 -5.87
N GLN A 80 -13.79 -8.67 -6.66
CA GLN A 80 -13.32 -10.00 -6.26
C GLN A 80 -11.87 -10.00 -5.77
N HIS A 81 -11.19 -8.85 -5.85
CA HIS A 81 -9.81 -8.64 -5.46
C HIS A 81 -9.71 -7.50 -4.44
N LEU A 82 -9.50 -6.25 -4.87
CA LEU A 82 -9.35 -5.09 -3.97
C LEU A 82 -10.51 -4.92 -2.97
N PHE A 83 -11.74 -5.26 -3.34
CA PHE A 83 -12.90 -5.17 -2.44
C PHE A 83 -13.39 -6.52 -1.91
N TYR A 84 -12.62 -7.59 -2.09
CA TYR A 84 -12.99 -8.91 -1.61
C TYR A 84 -13.12 -8.93 -0.07
N GLY A 85 -14.34 -9.13 0.42
CA GLY A 85 -14.63 -9.11 1.86
C GLY A 85 -14.34 -7.76 2.52
N ILE A 86 -14.39 -6.64 1.78
CA ILE A 86 -14.09 -5.32 2.33
C ILE A 86 -14.99 -4.99 3.54
N GLY A 87 -14.38 -4.45 4.59
CA GLY A 87 -15.05 -4.14 5.86
C GLY A 87 -15.13 -5.30 6.84
N GLU A 88 -14.82 -6.54 6.42
CA GLU A 88 -14.64 -7.65 7.35
C GLU A 88 -13.39 -7.46 8.21
N LYS A 89 -13.46 -7.94 9.46
CA LYS A 89 -12.36 -7.97 10.41
C LYS A 89 -11.98 -9.41 10.70
N GLU A 90 -10.69 -9.66 10.92
CA GLU A 90 -10.18 -10.97 11.37
C GLU A 90 -10.40 -12.13 10.38
N SER A 91 -10.87 -11.83 9.18
CA SER A 91 -11.13 -12.78 8.10
C SER A 91 -9.89 -13.00 7.24
N ASP A 92 -9.78 -14.16 6.61
CA ASP A 92 -8.72 -14.45 5.64
C ASP A 92 -8.92 -13.69 4.31
N SER A 93 -10.09 -13.09 4.11
CA SER A 93 -10.36 -12.21 2.96
C SER A 93 -9.38 -11.03 2.87
N VAL A 94 -8.71 -10.68 3.98
CA VAL A 94 -7.69 -9.61 4.02
C VAL A 94 -6.53 -9.90 3.09
N PHE A 95 -6.10 -11.16 2.95
CA PHE A 95 -4.95 -11.49 2.12
C PHE A 95 -5.21 -11.18 0.64
N THR A 96 -6.41 -11.50 0.12
CA THR A 96 -6.76 -11.21 -1.28
C THR A 96 -6.68 -9.73 -1.58
N ARG A 97 -7.37 -8.89 -0.81
CA ARG A 97 -7.41 -7.45 -1.10
C ARG A 97 -6.06 -6.76 -0.91
N THR A 98 -5.30 -7.16 0.11
CA THR A 98 -4.01 -6.53 0.42
C THR A 98 -2.90 -6.94 -0.53
N PHE A 99 -2.88 -8.17 -1.04
CA PHE A 99 -1.92 -8.57 -2.06
C PHE A 99 -2.30 -8.08 -3.45
N SER A 100 -3.59 -7.89 -3.72
CA SER A 100 -4.04 -7.21 -4.94
C SER A 100 -3.53 -5.77 -5.01
N VAL A 101 -3.44 -5.08 -3.86
CA VAL A 101 -2.84 -3.75 -3.78
C VAL A 101 -1.34 -3.78 -4.11
N LEU A 102 -0.59 -4.81 -3.68
CA LEU A 102 0.85 -4.90 -3.92
C LEU A 102 1.25 -5.05 -5.39
N ILE A 103 0.31 -5.44 -6.27
CA ILE A 103 0.55 -5.45 -7.72
C ILE A 103 0.64 -4.01 -8.27
N ILE A 104 -0.05 -3.05 -7.67
CA ILE A 104 -0.08 -1.66 -8.15
C ILE A 104 1.33 -1.04 -8.15
N PRO A 105 2.14 -1.11 -7.09
CA PRO A 105 3.54 -0.66 -7.13
C PRO A 105 4.38 -1.27 -8.26
N LEU A 106 4.20 -2.56 -8.57
CA LEU A 106 4.93 -3.23 -9.67
C LEU A 106 4.54 -2.64 -11.03
N VAL A 107 3.24 -2.49 -11.26
CA VAL A 107 2.66 -1.88 -12.47
C VAL A 107 3.15 -0.44 -12.64
N MET A 108 3.12 0.35 -11.56
CA MET A 108 3.59 1.73 -11.55
C MET A 108 5.11 1.84 -11.69
N GLY A 109 5.87 0.83 -11.26
CA GLY A 109 7.30 0.70 -11.50
C GLY A 109 7.58 0.60 -13.00
N LYS A 110 6.93 -0.36 -13.66
CA LYS A 110 7.01 -0.54 -15.11
C LYS A 110 6.58 0.71 -15.88
N ASP A 111 5.45 1.33 -15.52
CA ASP A 111 4.95 2.54 -16.19
C ASP A 111 5.92 3.72 -16.06
N ARG A 112 6.66 3.83 -14.96
CA ARG A 112 7.68 4.87 -14.78
C ARG A 112 8.87 4.70 -15.73
N GLU A 113 9.28 3.47 -15.98
CA GLU A 113 10.39 3.16 -16.88
C GLU A 113 9.96 3.22 -18.35
N ARG A 114 8.78 2.70 -18.64
CA ARG A 114 8.17 2.64 -19.96
C ARG A 114 6.68 3.00 -19.84
N PRO A 115 6.32 4.28 -20.01
CA PRO A 115 4.94 4.72 -19.87
C PRO A 115 3.99 4.01 -20.82
N PHE A 116 2.91 3.47 -20.27
CA PHE A 116 1.84 2.80 -21.02
C PHE A 116 0.45 3.06 -20.45
N LEU A 117 0.34 3.48 -19.18
CA LEU A 117 -0.92 3.82 -18.53
C LEU A 117 -1.43 5.20 -18.98
N SER A 118 -2.76 5.35 -19.07
CA SER A 118 -3.39 6.63 -19.38
C SER A 118 -3.70 7.43 -18.11
N LYS A 119 -4.10 8.70 -18.25
CA LYS A 119 -4.62 9.50 -17.13
C LYS A 119 -5.82 8.81 -16.46
N GLU A 120 -6.70 8.22 -17.27
CA GLU A 120 -7.88 7.50 -16.79
C GLU A 120 -7.51 6.29 -15.93
N ASP A 121 -6.47 5.55 -16.32
CA ASP A 121 -5.96 4.43 -15.52
C ASP A 121 -5.46 4.90 -14.15
N ILE A 122 -4.64 5.96 -14.12
CA ILE A 122 -4.10 6.52 -12.87
C ILE A 122 -5.22 7.04 -11.96
N MET A 123 -6.20 7.74 -12.52
CA MET A 123 -7.35 8.23 -11.76
C MET A 123 -8.22 7.10 -11.23
N LEU A 124 -8.38 6.01 -12.00
CA LEU A 124 -9.06 4.81 -11.53
C LEU A 124 -8.33 4.20 -10.32
N ILE A 125 -7.01 4.02 -10.40
CA ILE A 125 -6.20 3.49 -9.29
C ILE A 125 -6.36 4.38 -8.06
N LYS A 126 -6.17 5.70 -8.19
CA LYS A 126 -6.29 6.67 -7.08
C LYS A 126 -7.63 6.53 -6.38
N ASN A 127 -8.73 6.59 -7.13
CA ASN A 127 -10.08 6.55 -6.57
C ASN A 127 -10.38 5.21 -5.90
N LYS A 128 -9.87 4.12 -6.46
CA LYS A 128 -10.03 2.76 -5.92
C LYS A 128 -9.24 2.57 -4.62
N LEU A 129 -8.00 3.05 -4.55
CA LEU A 129 -7.20 3.00 -3.33
C LEU A 129 -7.78 3.87 -2.21
N ILE A 130 -8.27 5.07 -2.51
CA ILE A 130 -8.95 5.94 -1.54
C ILE A 130 -10.21 5.25 -1.00
N LYS A 131 -11.03 4.67 -1.89
CA LYS A 131 -12.23 3.92 -1.47
C LYS A 131 -11.84 2.70 -0.61
N TYR A 132 -10.81 1.96 -1.02
CA TYR A 132 -10.32 0.80 -0.28
C TYR A 132 -9.89 1.18 1.15
N ILE A 133 -9.00 2.17 1.29
CA ILE A 133 -8.48 2.53 2.61
C ILE A 133 -9.59 3.06 3.50
N ASP A 134 -10.54 3.85 2.96
CA ASP A 134 -11.68 4.38 3.72
C ASP A 134 -12.52 3.25 4.32
N LEU A 135 -12.88 2.26 3.50
CA LEU A 135 -13.73 1.13 3.88
C LEU A 135 -13.00 0.04 4.68
N GLU A 136 -11.67 -0.02 4.65
CA GLU A 136 -10.90 -1.05 5.35
C GLU A 136 -11.06 -0.95 6.87
N GLN A 137 -11.24 -2.11 7.50
CA GLN A 137 -11.50 -2.27 8.92
C GLN A 137 -10.60 -3.32 9.59
N ASP A 138 -9.90 -4.15 8.81
CA ASP A 138 -8.87 -5.05 9.30
C ASP A 138 -7.53 -4.33 9.26
N PHE A 139 -6.90 -4.14 10.42
CA PHE A 139 -5.63 -3.42 10.55
C PHE A 139 -4.46 -4.34 10.88
N ARG A 140 -4.66 -5.66 10.90
CA ARG A 140 -3.62 -6.62 11.28
C ARG A 140 -2.42 -6.50 10.34
N GLY A 141 -1.24 -6.31 10.90
CA GLY A 141 0.01 -6.42 10.14
C GLY A 141 0.36 -7.88 9.88
N TYR A 142 0.63 -8.68 10.91
CA TYR A 142 0.95 -10.10 10.79
C TYR A 142 -0.13 -10.99 11.42
N VAL A 143 -0.39 -12.14 10.80
CA VAL A 143 -1.27 -13.19 11.32
C VAL A 143 -0.43 -14.45 11.51
N GLU A 144 -0.38 -14.94 12.74
CA GLU A 144 0.37 -16.15 13.09
C GLU A 144 0.00 -17.31 12.17
N GLU A 145 1.00 -18.09 11.74
CA GLU A 145 0.90 -19.19 10.76
C GLU A 145 0.48 -18.80 9.33
N LYS A 146 -0.12 -17.63 9.11
CA LYS A 146 -0.64 -17.19 7.80
C LYS A 146 0.17 -16.08 7.13
N GLY A 147 1.07 -15.43 7.85
CA GLY A 147 1.99 -14.42 7.32
C GLY A 147 1.43 -13.00 7.35
N TRP A 148 1.90 -12.16 6.42
CA TRP A 148 1.58 -10.74 6.37
C TRP A 148 0.17 -10.49 5.82
N ALA A 149 -0.64 -9.71 6.55
CA ALA A 149 -1.90 -9.13 6.07
C ALA A 149 -1.70 -7.66 5.64
N HIS A 150 -1.07 -6.83 6.48
CA HIS A 150 -0.51 -5.52 6.09
C HIS A 150 -1.45 -4.57 5.32
N SER A 151 -2.74 -4.53 5.63
CA SER A 151 -3.71 -3.71 4.88
C SER A 151 -3.33 -2.24 4.76
N ILE A 152 -2.97 -1.61 5.88
CA ILE A 152 -2.58 -0.20 5.95
C ILE A 152 -1.19 0.02 5.36
N ALA A 153 -0.30 -0.96 5.44
CA ALA A 153 1.03 -0.88 4.86
C ALA A 153 1.03 -1.01 3.33
N HIS A 154 0.28 -1.98 2.78
CA HIS A 154 0.25 -2.25 1.34
C HIS A 154 -0.41 -1.11 0.57
N VAL A 155 -1.50 -0.55 1.11
CA VAL A 155 -2.13 0.63 0.47
C VAL A 155 -1.22 1.85 0.46
N SER A 156 -0.35 2.01 1.45
CA SER A 156 0.66 3.05 1.43
C SER A 156 1.66 2.87 0.29
N ASP A 157 2.07 1.65 -0.03
CA ASP A 157 2.95 1.42 -1.19
C ASP A 157 2.23 1.80 -2.49
N GLY A 158 0.93 1.46 -2.59
CA GLY A 158 0.09 1.89 -3.71
C GLY A 158 0.06 3.41 -3.83
N PHE A 159 -0.19 4.12 -2.72
CA PHE A 159 -0.17 5.58 -2.68
C PHE A 159 1.21 6.17 -3.00
N GLU A 160 2.28 5.62 -2.46
CA GLU A 160 3.66 6.01 -2.78
C GLU A 160 3.93 5.91 -4.27
N ALA A 161 3.53 4.80 -4.88
CA ALA A 161 3.76 4.53 -6.28
C ALA A 161 2.99 5.51 -7.18
N ILE A 162 1.69 5.74 -6.92
CA ILE A 162 0.86 6.64 -7.74
C ILE A 162 1.14 8.12 -7.48
N ALA A 163 1.57 8.52 -6.28
CA ALA A 163 1.87 9.92 -5.94
C ALA A 163 2.93 10.50 -6.87
N ARG A 164 3.79 9.65 -7.45
CA ARG A 164 4.84 10.05 -8.40
C ARG A 164 4.36 10.17 -9.84
N SER A 165 3.11 9.84 -10.16
CA SER A 165 2.58 9.90 -11.52
C SER A 165 2.40 11.36 -11.98
N PRO A 166 2.88 11.74 -13.18
CA PRO A 166 2.70 13.09 -13.71
C PRO A 166 1.23 13.44 -14.00
N PHE A 167 0.34 12.45 -14.02
CA PHE A 167 -1.10 12.66 -14.24
C PHE A 167 -1.86 13.12 -12.99
N LEU A 168 -1.28 12.94 -11.80
CA LEU A 168 -1.88 13.45 -10.56
C LEU A 168 -1.56 14.94 -10.39
N GLU A 169 -2.61 15.70 -10.11
CA GLU A 169 -2.58 17.13 -9.85
C GLU A 169 -2.59 17.40 -8.34
N LYS A 170 -2.48 18.67 -7.95
CA LYS A 170 -2.36 19.09 -6.55
C LYS A 170 -3.50 18.53 -5.67
N GLU A 171 -4.73 18.63 -6.15
CA GLU A 171 -5.92 18.17 -5.44
C GLU A 171 -5.90 16.65 -5.22
N ASP A 172 -5.40 15.89 -6.20
CA ASP A 172 -5.27 14.44 -6.09
C ASP A 172 -4.26 14.01 -5.02
N LEU A 173 -3.17 14.77 -4.89
CA LEU A 173 -2.15 14.53 -3.88
C LEU A 173 -2.68 14.88 -2.47
N ILE A 174 -3.49 15.94 -2.35
CA ILE A 174 -4.20 16.29 -1.11
C ILE A 174 -5.19 15.18 -0.73
N ASP A 175 -5.90 14.59 -1.70
CA ASP A 175 -6.80 13.46 -1.45
C ASP A 175 -6.06 12.27 -0.82
N ILE A 176 -4.86 11.94 -1.32
CA ILE A 176 -4.03 10.86 -0.76
C ILE A 176 -3.66 11.15 0.70
N LEU A 177 -3.19 12.37 0.99
CA LEU A 177 -2.85 12.78 2.35
C LEU A 177 -4.06 12.72 3.31
N ASN A 178 -5.24 13.13 2.82
CA ASN A 178 -6.48 13.09 3.58
C ASN A 178 -7.02 11.66 3.76
N ALA A 179 -6.71 10.74 2.86
CA ALA A 179 -7.06 9.32 2.99
C ALA A 179 -6.19 8.60 4.03
N ILE A 180 -4.90 8.96 4.12
CA ILE A 180 -3.94 8.39 5.09
C ILE A 180 -4.26 8.83 6.52
N GLN A 181 -4.49 10.12 6.74
CA GLN A 181 -4.59 10.72 8.08
C GLN A 181 -5.56 9.97 9.04
N PRO A 182 -6.82 9.68 8.66
CA PRO A 182 -7.78 9.03 9.56
C PRO A 182 -7.32 7.67 10.08
N LYS A 183 -6.47 6.96 9.33
CA LYS A 183 -5.97 5.64 9.73
C LYS A 183 -5.01 5.71 10.91
N PHE A 184 -4.35 6.84 11.14
CA PHE A 184 -3.56 7.06 12.35
C PHE A 184 -4.36 7.63 13.52
N LEU A 185 -5.67 7.85 13.34
CA LEU A 185 -6.63 8.20 14.39
C LEU A 185 -7.46 7.00 14.85
N VAL A 186 -7.19 5.79 14.36
CA VAL A 186 -7.84 4.57 14.85
C VAL A 186 -7.44 4.32 16.30
N ASN A 187 -8.37 3.78 17.07
CA ASN A 187 -8.27 3.62 18.51
C ASN A 187 -8.36 2.16 18.97
N ASN A 188 -8.44 1.22 18.03
CA ASN A 188 -8.68 -0.19 18.29
C ASN A 188 -7.53 -1.10 17.84
N TYR A 189 -6.45 -0.54 17.30
CA TYR A 189 -5.27 -1.28 16.85
C TYR A 189 -4.02 -0.42 16.92
N VAL A 190 -2.92 -0.97 17.48
CA VAL A 190 -1.60 -0.32 17.50
C VAL A 190 -0.78 -0.86 16.33
N TYR A 191 -0.25 0.04 15.51
CA TYR A 191 0.65 -0.30 14.42
C TYR A 191 2.04 -0.64 14.96
N ILE A 192 2.55 -1.82 14.61
CA ILE A 192 3.84 -2.34 15.08
C ILE A 192 4.66 -3.02 13.96
N HIS A 193 4.14 -3.07 12.74
CA HIS A 193 4.73 -3.74 11.58
C HIS A 193 5.12 -2.72 10.49
N LYS A 194 5.67 -1.58 10.90
CA LYS A 194 6.19 -0.51 10.03
C LYS A 194 5.13 0.21 9.18
N GLU A 195 3.87 0.14 9.57
CA GLU A 195 2.80 0.86 8.88
C GLU A 195 3.08 2.37 8.86
N ASP A 196 3.69 2.91 9.92
CA ASP A 196 4.13 4.29 10.01
C ASP A 196 5.21 4.63 8.97
N GLU A 197 6.29 3.86 8.88
CA GLU A 197 7.39 4.11 7.93
C GLU A 197 6.94 4.04 6.47
N ARG A 198 6.05 3.10 6.13
CA ARG A 198 5.51 2.95 4.76
C ARG A 198 4.55 4.07 4.41
N ASN A 199 3.69 4.49 5.35
CA ASN A 199 2.85 5.68 5.15
C ASN A 199 3.70 6.95 5.00
N VAL A 200 4.80 7.08 5.73
CA VAL A 200 5.74 8.20 5.55
C VAL A 200 6.34 8.18 4.14
N SER A 201 6.70 7.03 3.56
CA SER A 201 7.17 6.99 2.18
C SER A 201 6.13 7.50 1.16
N ALA A 202 4.85 7.22 1.38
CA ALA A 202 3.76 7.77 0.57
C ALA A 202 3.63 9.29 0.75
N ILE A 203 3.64 9.78 1.99
CA ILE A 203 3.57 11.21 2.33
C ILE A 203 4.73 11.99 1.70
N ILE A 204 5.96 11.47 1.80
CA ILE A 204 7.15 12.09 1.20
C ILE A 204 7.05 12.10 -0.32
N SER A 205 6.55 11.02 -0.92
CA SER A 205 6.34 10.99 -2.37
C SER A 205 5.31 12.04 -2.82
N VAL A 206 4.32 12.37 -1.99
CA VAL A 206 3.43 13.51 -2.23
C VAL A 206 4.17 14.84 -2.09
N PHE A 207 4.91 15.06 -1.00
CA PHE A 207 5.61 16.34 -0.78
C PHE A 207 6.65 16.65 -1.86
N ASN A 208 7.39 15.63 -2.30
CA ASN A 208 8.41 15.73 -3.34
C ASN A 208 7.85 16.01 -4.75
N ARG A 209 6.51 16.05 -4.90
CA ARG A 209 5.91 16.55 -6.14
C ARG A 209 5.99 18.05 -6.29
N GLU A 210 6.26 18.78 -5.21
CA GLU A 210 6.38 20.25 -5.21
C GLU A 210 5.15 20.97 -5.80
N LEU A 211 3.99 20.30 -5.79
CA LEU A 211 2.71 20.87 -6.23
C LEU A 211 1.92 21.51 -5.09
N LEU A 212 2.18 21.08 -3.85
CA LEU A 212 1.56 21.65 -2.65
C LEU A 212 2.38 22.83 -2.16
N GLU A 213 1.69 23.87 -1.70
CA GLU A 213 2.32 25.00 -1.05
C GLU A 213 2.74 24.66 0.38
N ASP A 214 3.77 25.34 0.89
CA ASP A 214 4.28 25.12 2.25
C ASP A 214 3.20 25.23 3.34
N HIS A 215 2.23 26.13 3.14
CA HIS A 215 1.13 26.32 4.09
C HIS A 215 0.16 25.12 4.10
N GLU A 216 0.01 24.41 2.99
CA GLU A 216 -0.85 23.23 2.87
C GLU A 216 -0.19 22.02 3.53
N ILE A 217 1.11 21.82 3.26
CA ILE A 217 1.92 20.79 3.94
C ILE A 217 1.92 21.04 5.45
N THR A 218 2.17 22.29 5.87
CA THR A 218 2.18 22.68 7.28
C THR A 218 0.83 22.42 7.95
N SER A 219 -0.27 22.84 7.30
CA SER A 219 -1.64 22.64 7.81
C SER A 219 -1.97 21.15 7.94
N TRP A 220 -1.59 20.34 6.96
CA TRP A 220 -1.79 18.89 7.00
C TRP A 220 -0.98 18.25 8.14
N ILE A 221 0.31 18.57 8.29
CA ILE A 221 1.12 18.06 9.41
C ILE A 221 0.48 18.46 10.75
N GLN A 222 0.11 19.72 10.95
CA GLN A 222 -0.52 20.20 12.18
C GLN A 222 -1.85 19.50 12.47
N SER A 223 -2.58 19.08 11.43
CA SER A 223 -3.84 18.37 11.58
C SER A 223 -3.66 16.99 12.23
N LEU A 224 -2.49 16.35 12.10
CA LEU A 224 -2.12 15.13 12.83
C LEU A 224 -2.10 15.34 14.35
N GLY A 225 -1.78 16.54 14.82
CA GLY A 225 -1.83 16.93 16.25
C GLY A 225 -3.25 17.17 16.80
N LYS A 226 -4.27 17.18 15.93
CA LYS A 226 -5.66 17.47 16.30
C LYS A 226 -6.43 16.20 16.71
N ARG A 227 -5.87 15.42 17.65
CA ARG A 227 -6.62 14.31 18.26
C ARG A 227 -7.81 14.82 19.08
N LYS A 228 -8.94 14.12 19.02
CA LYS A 228 -10.09 14.28 19.91
C LYS A 228 -10.14 13.06 20.82
N LYS A 229 -9.94 13.27 22.13
CA LYS A 229 -10.09 12.20 23.12
C LYS A 229 -11.51 11.66 23.08
N ILE A 230 -11.64 10.35 23.08
CA ILE A 230 -12.91 9.62 23.16
C ILE A 230 -13.28 9.43 24.64
N GLY A 231 -12.30 9.52 25.56
CA GLY A 231 -12.51 9.44 27.01
C GLY A 231 -12.27 8.05 27.59
N SER A 232 -11.88 7.08 26.76
CA SER A 232 -11.38 5.77 27.18
C SER A 232 -9.85 5.79 27.15
N HIS A 233 -9.20 5.55 28.29
CA HIS A 233 -7.74 5.73 28.42
C HIS A 233 -6.95 4.86 27.43
N SER A 234 -7.33 3.58 27.27
CA SER A 234 -6.64 2.67 26.36
C SER A 234 -6.84 3.05 24.89
N GLU A 235 -8.04 3.46 24.51
CA GLU A 235 -8.36 3.89 23.13
C GLU A 235 -7.64 5.19 22.77
N ASP A 236 -7.64 6.15 23.70
CA ASP A 236 -6.91 7.40 23.56
C ASP A 236 -5.39 7.13 23.45
N ASP A 237 -4.84 6.16 24.19
CA ASP A 237 -3.43 5.80 24.11
C ASP A 237 -3.06 5.12 22.78
N ILE A 238 -3.97 4.33 22.19
CA ILE A 238 -3.78 3.73 20.87
C ILE A 238 -3.69 4.82 19.78
N GLN A 239 -4.62 5.79 19.78
CA GLN A 239 -4.54 6.93 18.86
C GLN A 239 -3.25 7.72 19.05
N TYR A 240 -2.88 7.94 20.32
CA TYR A 240 -1.66 8.67 20.65
C TYR A 240 -0.43 8.00 20.08
N ILE A 241 -0.25 6.70 20.31
CA ILE A 241 0.97 6.00 19.90
C ILE A 241 1.07 5.92 18.37
N ASN A 242 -0.02 5.61 17.67
CA ASN A 242 -0.03 5.54 16.21
C ASN A 242 0.38 6.88 15.60
N MET A 243 -0.22 7.97 16.06
CA MET A 243 0.09 9.31 15.57
C MET A 243 1.52 9.74 15.92
N LYS A 244 1.97 9.43 17.14
CA LYS A 244 3.31 9.77 17.60
C LYS A 244 4.38 9.01 16.81
N CYS A 245 4.16 7.74 16.48
CA CYS A 245 5.06 6.97 15.63
C CYS A 245 5.12 7.57 14.22
N LEU A 246 3.97 7.86 13.58
CA LEU A 246 3.95 8.49 12.26
C LEU A 246 4.74 9.80 12.22
N LEU A 247 4.50 10.71 13.17
CA LEU A 247 5.20 12.00 13.23
C LEU A 247 6.70 11.85 13.51
N ARG A 248 7.11 10.88 14.34
CA ARG A 248 8.53 10.59 14.58
C ARG A 248 9.21 10.04 13.33
N SER A 249 8.56 9.10 12.65
CA SER A 249 9.06 8.53 11.39
C SER A 249 9.14 9.61 10.31
N LEU A 250 8.17 10.52 10.24
CA LEU A 250 8.21 11.69 9.36
C LEU A 250 9.37 12.62 9.72
N TYR A 251 9.53 12.97 11.00
CA TYR A 251 10.63 13.82 11.49
C TYR A 251 11.98 13.29 11.03
N PHE A 252 12.28 12.01 11.28
CA PHE A 252 13.56 11.44 10.90
C PHE A 252 13.74 11.34 9.39
N ARG A 253 12.67 11.13 8.62
CA ARG A 253 12.76 11.07 7.16
C ARG A 253 13.03 12.43 6.51
N ILE A 254 12.55 13.53 7.10
CA ILE A 254 12.75 14.88 6.56
C ILE A 254 13.93 15.64 7.19
N LEU A 255 14.51 15.12 8.29
CA LEU A 255 15.52 15.85 9.09
C LEU A 255 16.71 16.33 8.26
N ASP A 256 17.19 15.48 7.35
CA ASP A 256 18.34 15.75 6.49
C ASP A 256 17.95 15.82 5.00
N ASP A 257 16.65 15.93 4.70
CA ASP A 257 16.17 16.11 3.33
C ASP A 257 16.20 17.60 2.98
N PRO A 258 17.07 18.05 2.05
CA PRO A 258 17.22 19.48 1.74
C PRO A 258 15.93 20.15 1.25
N GLN A 259 15.01 19.36 0.69
CA GLN A 259 13.72 19.84 0.22
C GLN A 259 12.64 19.82 1.28
N LEU A 260 12.81 19.13 2.43
CA LEU A 260 11.74 18.97 3.41
C LEU A 260 12.14 19.34 4.84
N GLU A 261 13.43 19.57 5.10
CA GLU A 261 13.97 19.92 6.43
C GLU A 261 13.27 21.14 7.06
N ARG A 262 12.78 22.08 6.24
CA ARG A 262 12.04 23.27 6.70
C ARG A 262 10.76 22.92 7.47
N PHE A 263 10.17 21.74 7.25
CA PHE A 263 8.97 21.29 7.95
C PHE A 263 9.27 20.59 9.28
N THR A 264 10.54 20.34 9.63
CA THR A 264 10.92 19.70 10.91
C THR A 264 10.36 20.46 12.12
N VAL A 265 10.38 21.79 12.09
CA VAL A 265 9.81 22.63 13.15
C VAL A 265 8.31 22.36 13.32
N THR A 266 7.56 22.32 12.21
CA THR A 266 6.12 22.00 12.23
C THR A 266 5.85 20.61 12.81
N VAL A 267 6.66 19.61 12.45
CA VAL A 267 6.53 18.25 12.99
C VAL A 267 6.79 18.23 14.50
N VAL A 268 7.83 18.92 14.97
CA VAL A 268 8.16 19.03 16.40
C VAL A 268 7.06 19.73 17.18
N GLU A 269 6.55 20.85 16.68
CA GLU A 269 5.43 21.57 17.30
C GLU A 269 4.17 20.68 17.39
N THR A 270 3.89 19.92 16.33
CA THR A 270 2.76 18.99 16.28
C THR A 270 2.92 17.86 17.30
N LEU A 271 4.13 17.30 17.44
CA LEU A 271 4.45 16.31 18.48
C LEU A 271 4.22 16.88 19.89
N GLN A 272 4.66 18.11 20.14
CA GLN A 272 4.44 18.78 21.43
C GLN A 272 2.96 19.03 21.71
N MET A 273 2.15 19.31 20.68
CA MET A 273 0.70 19.44 20.83
C MET A 273 0.03 18.12 21.25
N LEU A 274 0.52 16.98 20.75
CA LEU A 274 0.02 15.65 21.17
C LEU A 274 0.34 15.36 22.62
N ASP A 275 1.55 15.70 23.08
CA ASP A 275 2.00 15.43 24.46
C ASP A 275 1.28 16.28 25.51
N LYS A 276 0.69 17.42 25.12
CA LYS A 276 -0.07 18.32 26.01
C LYS A 276 -1.54 17.92 26.19
N LYS A 277 -2.05 16.97 25.41
CA LYS A 277 -3.46 16.57 25.40
C LYS A 277 -3.65 15.24 26.09
#